data_AF-A0A364MYD8-F1
#
_entry.id   AF-A0A364MYD8-F1
#
_cell.length_a   1.000
_cell.length_b   1.000
_cell.length_c   1.000
_cell.angle_alpha   90.00
_cell.angle_beta   90.00
_cell.angle_gamma   90.00
#
_symmetry.space_group_name_H-M   'P 1'
#
loop_
_entity.id
_entity.type
_entity.pdbx_description
1 polymer ?
#
loop_
_entity_poly.entity_id
_entity_poly.type
_entity_poly.pdbx_seq_one_letter_code
_entity_poly.pdbx_strand_id
1 'polypeptide(L)'
;MAYPKIPASVLMPPRELKLYKRWQCLHTNVKPSEQGYIPTAGEYEDFQQWLKRQDSGYFSDIFDDISCHIAPPCSEAKATPPNSPVASVCQHTMHPIAAGQLESRCPVCIIDIHVRYMHVLSQALKSAGGHAPSCTLTSSEHQDAIYNAWCKGKIGALRELSKIENMADQEAAWSARHPDGEYADLQTATKALELYWTETTGSVEHQPRSKKQSTVVFAQDTDFEPGRPNVYFHQRSPRYEPGKYTVEHEEHEEDVISEDSEDYSHAKVYHVGDTEAPTTDLFDEDDSLRSIDSIDEIEDDDGDSDWEDVESDDEGSEYSDEDSEGSCTYWEVEEETSFIVFGED
;
A
#
# COMPACT_ATOMS: atom_id res chain seq x y z
N MET A 1 -1.97 -38.15 13.91
CA MET A 1 -2.14 -36.90 14.69
C MET A 1 -3.33 -36.17 14.12
N ALA A 2 -4.26 -35.69 14.96
CA ALA A 2 -5.43 -34.95 14.47
C ALA A 2 -5.00 -33.53 14.09
N TYR A 3 -5.26 -33.12 12.85
CA TYR A 3 -4.97 -31.75 12.41
C TYR A 3 -5.88 -30.77 13.17
N PRO A 4 -5.36 -29.61 13.62
CA PRO A 4 -6.18 -28.59 14.25
C PRO A 4 -7.25 -28.09 13.27
N LYS A 5 -8.53 -28.20 13.66
CA LYS A 5 -9.65 -27.74 12.82
C LYS A 5 -9.80 -26.23 12.95
N ILE A 6 -9.71 -25.50 11.84
CA ILE A 6 -9.88 -24.04 11.81
C ILE A 6 -11.37 -23.71 11.60
N PRO A 7 -11.99 -22.89 12.47
CA PRO A 7 -13.38 -22.48 12.27
C PRO A 7 -13.51 -21.56 11.05
N ALA A 8 -14.48 -21.85 10.19
CA ALA A 8 -14.72 -21.12 8.94
C ALA A 8 -15.05 -19.63 9.17
N SER A 9 -15.54 -19.27 10.36
CA SER A 9 -15.82 -17.88 10.75
C SER A 9 -14.58 -16.99 10.84
N VAL A 10 -13.37 -17.56 10.87
CA VAL A 10 -12.12 -16.80 10.84
C VAL A 10 -11.82 -16.29 9.42
N LEU A 11 -12.24 -17.05 8.39
CA LEU A 11 -11.94 -16.74 6.99
C LEU A 11 -13.14 -16.14 6.24
N MET A 12 -14.37 -16.54 6.59
CA MET A 12 -15.57 -16.15 5.85
C MET A 12 -16.40 -15.11 6.63
N PRO A 13 -16.92 -14.06 5.97
CA PRO A 13 -17.88 -13.15 6.58
C PRO A 13 -19.19 -13.88 6.95
N PRO A 14 -19.99 -13.35 7.89
CA PRO A 14 -21.20 -14.03 8.37
C PRO A 14 -22.20 -14.45 7.30
N ARG A 15 -22.26 -13.71 6.17
CA ARG A 15 -23.12 -14.03 5.03
C ARG A 15 -22.63 -15.27 4.28
N GLU A 16 -21.34 -15.33 3.96
CA GLU A 16 -20.72 -16.48 3.29
C GLU A 16 -20.71 -17.70 4.19
N LEU A 17 -20.47 -17.54 5.49
CA LEU A 17 -20.50 -18.65 6.45
C LEU A 17 -21.86 -19.37 6.46
N LYS A 18 -22.96 -18.64 6.31
CA LYS A 18 -24.30 -19.25 6.19
C LYS A 18 -24.44 -20.06 4.91
N LEU A 19 -23.91 -19.56 3.79
CA LEU A 19 -23.92 -20.25 2.50
C LEU A 19 -23.02 -21.49 2.54
N TYR A 20 -21.84 -21.39 3.17
CA TYR A 20 -20.92 -22.50 3.35
C TYR A 20 -21.52 -23.61 4.20
N LYS A 21 -22.17 -23.27 5.34
CA LYS A 21 -22.89 -24.27 6.15
C LYS A 21 -24.01 -24.95 5.35
N ARG A 22 -24.76 -24.19 4.56
CA ARG A 22 -25.77 -24.75 3.66
C ARG A 22 -25.15 -25.69 2.61
N TRP A 23 -24.03 -25.29 2.02
CA TRP A 23 -23.29 -26.12 1.07
C TRP A 23 -22.79 -27.41 1.73
N GLN A 24 -22.19 -27.34 2.93
CA GLN A 24 -21.76 -28.51 3.69
C GLN A 24 -22.93 -29.47 3.95
N CYS A 25 -24.10 -28.95 4.35
CA CYS A 25 -25.30 -29.78 4.54
C CYS A 25 -25.76 -30.50 3.28
N LEU A 26 -25.54 -29.92 2.09
CA LEU A 26 -26.07 -30.44 0.83
C LEU A 26 -25.06 -31.32 0.08
N HIS A 27 -23.77 -31.02 0.19
CA HIS A 27 -22.73 -31.56 -0.68
C HIS A 27 -21.64 -32.33 0.07
N THR A 28 -21.67 -32.38 1.41
CA THR A 28 -20.67 -33.11 2.19
C THR A 28 -21.35 -34.08 3.16
N ASN A 29 -20.63 -35.13 3.55
CA ASN A 29 -21.08 -36.10 4.55
C ASN A 29 -20.61 -35.73 5.97
N VAL A 30 -20.32 -34.45 6.22
CA VAL A 30 -19.80 -33.96 7.49
C VAL A 30 -20.89 -33.99 8.55
N LYS A 31 -20.57 -34.52 9.74
CA LYS A 31 -21.52 -34.58 10.86
C LYS A 31 -21.97 -33.17 11.25
N PRO A 32 -23.21 -32.96 11.71
CA PRO A 32 -23.69 -31.64 12.13
C PRO A 32 -22.81 -30.95 13.18
N SER A 33 -22.16 -31.72 14.06
CA SER A 33 -21.22 -31.21 15.07
C SER A 33 -19.90 -30.67 14.51
N GLU A 34 -19.57 -31.01 13.26
CA GLU A 34 -18.33 -30.64 12.57
C GLU A 34 -18.59 -29.60 11.47
N GLN A 35 -19.84 -29.19 11.26
CA GLN A 35 -20.19 -28.13 10.33
C GLN A 35 -19.68 -26.77 10.81
N GLY A 36 -19.20 -25.95 9.87
CA GLY A 36 -18.62 -24.63 10.16
C GLY A 36 -17.13 -24.64 10.46
N TYR A 37 -16.44 -25.77 10.28
CA TYR A 37 -14.99 -25.83 10.17
C TYR A 37 -14.60 -26.00 8.70
N ILE A 38 -13.41 -25.52 8.31
CA ILE A 38 -12.86 -25.72 6.96
C ILE A 38 -11.93 -26.93 7.04
N PRO A 39 -12.30 -28.09 6.46
CA PRO A 39 -11.49 -29.29 6.62
C PRO A 39 -10.27 -29.28 5.71
N THR A 40 -10.35 -28.71 4.50
CA THR A 40 -9.22 -28.63 3.55
C THR A 40 -9.36 -27.45 2.58
N ALA A 41 -8.25 -27.07 1.93
CA ALA A 41 -8.26 -26.07 0.85
C ALA A 41 -9.13 -26.50 -0.34
N GLY A 42 -9.15 -27.80 -0.66
CA GLY A 42 -9.99 -28.35 -1.74
C GLY A 42 -11.48 -28.17 -1.47
N GLU A 43 -11.95 -28.42 -0.25
CA GLU A 43 -13.36 -28.16 0.09
C GLU A 43 -13.75 -26.69 -0.02
N TYR A 44 -12.82 -25.77 0.26
CA TYR A 44 -13.06 -24.35 0.07
C TYR A 44 -13.16 -23.98 -1.42
N GLU A 45 -12.31 -24.58 -2.25
CA GLU A 45 -12.39 -24.41 -3.71
C GLU A 45 -13.71 -24.95 -4.28
N ASP A 46 -14.16 -26.13 -3.84
CA ASP A 46 -15.44 -26.71 -4.23
C ASP A 46 -16.62 -25.81 -3.85
N PHE A 47 -16.57 -25.22 -2.65
CA PHE A 47 -17.55 -24.23 -2.22
C PHE A 47 -17.54 -22.99 -3.13
N GLN A 48 -16.37 -22.47 -3.50
CA GLN A 48 -16.27 -21.32 -4.41
C GLN A 48 -16.83 -21.64 -5.80
N GLN A 49 -16.58 -22.84 -6.32
CA GLN A 49 -17.18 -23.29 -7.58
C GLN A 49 -18.70 -23.40 -7.47
N TRP A 50 -19.22 -23.93 -6.36
CA TRP A 50 -20.66 -23.98 -6.10
C TRP A 50 -21.27 -22.58 -6.02
N LEU A 51 -20.61 -21.64 -5.35
CA LEU A 51 -21.07 -20.25 -5.24
C LEU A 51 -21.18 -19.60 -6.63
N LYS A 52 -20.16 -19.78 -7.48
CA LYS A 52 -20.16 -19.30 -8.88
C LYS A 52 -21.32 -19.89 -9.69
N ARG A 53 -21.64 -21.18 -9.51
CA ARG A 53 -22.79 -21.84 -10.18
C ARG A 53 -24.15 -21.37 -9.67
N GLN A 54 -24.24 -20.95 -8.41
CA GLN A 54 -25.46 -20.37 -7.85
C GLN A 54 -25.66 -18.93 -8.34
N ASP A 55 -24.57 -18.18 -8.50
CA ASP A 55 -24.60 -16.80 -8.99
C ASP A 55 -24.85 -16.72 -10.50
N SER A 56 -24.45 -17.74 -11.26
CA SER A 56 -24.66 -17.84 -12.72
C SER A 56 -26.12 -18.05 -13.14
N GLY A 57 -27.08 -18.00 -12.21
CA GLY A 57 -28.45 -18.44 -12.45
C GLY A 57 -29.46 -17.37 -12.90
N TYR A 58 -29.17 -16.07 -12.78
CA TYR A 58 -30.18 -15.06 -13.18
C TYR A 58 -29.71 -13.62 -13.36
N PHE A 59 -28.57 -13.20 -12.80
CA PHE A 59 -28.18 -11.78 -12.85
C PHE A 59 -26.92 -11.49 -13.67
N SER A 60 -26.03 -12.46 -13.89
CA SER A 60 -24.76 -12.22 -14.59
C SER A 60 -24.95 -11.95 -16.09
N ASP A 61 -25.76 -12.78 -16.77
CA ASP A 61 -26.00 -12.64 -18.23
C ASP A 61 -26.79 -11.37 -18.60
N ILE A 62 -27.64 -10.88 -17.70
CA ILE A 62 -28.44 -9.68 -17.96
C ILE A 62 -27.56 -8.44 -18.02
N PHE A 63 -26.52 -8.35 -17.18
CA PHE A 63 -25.64 -7.17 -17.20
C PHE A 63 -24.65 -7.18 -18.36
N ASP A 64 -24.15 -8.35 -18.78
CA ASP A 64 -23.28 -8.42 -19.97
C ASP A 64 -24.03 -8.11 -21.28
N ASP A 65 -25.29 -8.53 -21.40
CA ASP A 65 -26.15 -8.22 -22.55
C ASP A 65 -26.57 -6.73 -22.57
N ILE A 66 -26.89 -6.16 -21.40
CA ILE A 66 -27.20 -4.72 -21.28
C ILE A 66 -25.95 -3.86 -21.56
N SER A 67 -24.75 -4.32 -21.20
CA SER A 67 -23.50 -3.62 -21.51
C SER A 67 -23.30 -3.46 -23.02
N CYS A 68 -23.68 -4.47 -23.79
CA CYS A 68 -23.63 -4.44 -25.26
C CYS A 68 -24.69 -3.50 -25.87
N HIS A 69 -25.80 -3.26 -25.17
CA HIS A 69 -26.90 -2.38 -25.63
C HIS A 69 -26.84 -0.93 -25.12
N ILE A 70 -26.10 -0.64 -24.05
CA ILE A 70 -25.83 0.73 -23.57
C ILE A 70 -24.63 1.34 -24.32
N ALA A 71 -23.79 0.53 -24.95
CA ALA A 71 -22.77 1.04 -25.87
C ALA A 71 -23.46 1.87 -26.97
N PRO A 72 -23.19 3.20 -27.05
CA PRO A 72 -23.82 4.05 -28.06
C PRO A 72 -23.58 3.46 -29.44
N PRO A 73 -24.60 3.40 -30.33
CA PRO A 73 -24.44 2.85 -31.66
C PRO A 73 -23.29 3.57 -32.36
N CYS A 74 -22.17 2.85 -32.49
CA CYS A 74 -20.94 3.34 -33.08
C CYS A 74 -21.23 3.57 -34.56
N SER A 75 -21.65 4.80 -34.84
CA SER A 75 -22.00 5.26 -36.17
C SER A 75 -20.70 5.50 -36.92
N GLU A 76 -20.55 4.76 -38.02
CA GLU A 76 -19.41 4.79 -38.91
C GLU A 76 -19.06 6.20 -39.41
N ALA A 77 -17.76 6.38 -39.65
CA ALA A 77 -17.19 7.27 -40.67
C ALA A 77 -17.21 8.79 -40.42
N LYS A 78 -16.39 9.21 -39.45
CA LYS A 78 -15.39 10.27 -39.69
C LYS A 78 -14.13 9.83 -38.96
N ALA A 79 -12.95 10.16 -39.49
CA ALA A 79 -11.67 9.95 -38.80
C ALA A 79 -11.62 10.88 -37.57
N THR A 80 -12.41 10.56 -36.55
CA THR A 80 -12.29 11.13 -35.22
C THR A 80 -10.92 10.70 -34.72
N PRO A 81 -10.13 11.62 -34.14
CA PRO A 81 -8.86 11.26 -33.51
C PRO A 81 -9.06 10.05 -32.58
N PRO A 82 -8.07 9.16 -32.47
CA PRO A 82 -8.18 7.92 -31.70
C PRO A 82 -8.79 8.26 -30.33
N ASN A 83 -10.01 7.77 -30.09
CA ASN A 83 -10.72 8.06 -28.86
C ASN A 83 -9.84 7.60 -27.69
N SER A 84 -9.41 8.54 -26.85
CA SER A 84 -8.58 8.23 -25.70
C SER A 84 -9.30 7.18 -24.83
N PRO A 85 -8.59 6.15 -24.37
CA PRO A 85 -9.18 5.09 -23.56
C PRO A 85 -9.76 5.66 -22.26
N VAL A 86 -10.87 5.10 -21.79
CA VAL A 86 -11.54 5.50 -20.54
C VAL A 86 -11.52 4.33 -19.57
N ALA A 87 -11.11 4.58 -18.33
CA ALA A 87 -11.07 3.57 -17.28
C ALA A 87 -12.49 3.14 -16.86
N SER A 88 -12.73 1.83 -16.70
CA SER A 88 -14.09 1.30 -16.52
C SER A 88 -14.75 1.67 -15.18
N VAL A 89 -13.98 1.83 -14.11
CA VAL A 89 -14.49 2.11 -12.77
C VAL A 89 -14.53 3.61 -12.47
N CYS A 90 -13.45 4.35 -12.74
CA CYS A 90 -13.39 5.78 -12.42
C CYS A 90 -13.86 6.70 -13.55
N GLN A 91 -14.08 6.16 -14.77
CA GLN A 91 -14.57 6.91 -15.93
C GLN A 91 -13.69 8.10 -16.34
N HIS A 92 -12.42 8.08 -15.93
CA HIS A 92 -11.44 9.08 -16.33
C HIS A 92 -10.84 8.72 -17.68
N THR A 93 -10.66 9.72 -18.53
CA THR A 93 -9.95 9.59 -19.79
C THR A 93 -8.45 9.46 -19.53
N MET A 94 -7.85 8.42 -20.09
CA MET A 94 -6.44 8.05 -19.94
C MET A 94 -5.64 8.40 -21.20
N HIS A 95 -4.31 8.33 -21.09
CA HIS A 95 -3.41 8.56 -22.22
C HIS A 95 -3.61 7.51 -23.34
N PRO A 96 -3.49 7.88 -24.64
CA PRO A 96 -3.67 6.95 -25.76
C PRO A 96 -2.80 5.69 -25.72
N ILE A 97 -1.66 5.71 -25.04
CA ILE A 97 -0.79 4.52 -24.88
C ILE A 97 -1.51 3.38 -24.17
N ALA A 98 -2.48 3.70 -23.31
CA ALA A 98 -3.26 2.75 -22.54
C ALA A 98 -4.36 2.06 -23.37
N ALA A 99 -4.53 2.40 -24.65
CA ALA A 99 -5.61 1.85 -25.47
C ALA A 99 -5.52 0.31 -25.64
N GLY A 100 -4.32 -0.27 -25.47
CA GLY A 100 -4.10 -1.72 -25.49
C GLY A 100 -4.24 -2.41 -24.14
N GLN A 101 -4.33 -1.66 -23.04
CA GLN A 101 -4.39 -2.19 -21.67
C GLN A 101 -5.54 -1.50 -20.95
N LEU A 102 -6.73 -2.07 -21.07
CA LEU A 102 -7.92 -1.56 -20.40
C LEU A 102 -7.82 -1.83 -18.89
N GLU A 103 -7.26 -0.86 -18.18
CA GLU A 103 -7.26 -0.88 -16.73
C GLU A 103 -8.62 -0.46 -16.15
N SER A 104 -8.93 -1.02 -14.98
CA SER A 104 -10.16 -0.69 -14.28
C SER A 104 -10.18 0.75 -13.75
N ARG A 105 -9.02 1.31 -13.42
CA ARG A 105 -8.84 2.66 -12.87
C ARG A 105 -7.71 3.36 -13.61
N CYS A 106 -7.73 4.69 -13.68
CA CYS A 106 -6.62 5.45 -14.25
C CYS A 106 -5.43 5.49 -13.28
N PRO A 107 -4.21 5.77 -13.77
CA PRO A 107 -2.99 5.84 -12.95
C PRO A 107 -3.11 6.77 -11.73
N VAL A 108 -3.76 7.94 -11.92
CA VAL A 108 -3.98 8.92 -10.84
C VAL A 108 -4.85 8.35 -9.72
N CYS A 109 -5.94 7.65 -10.06
CA CYS A 109 -6.78 6.99 -9.06
C CYS A 109 -6.08 5.81 -8.37
N ILE A 110 -5.20 5.09 -9.08
CA ILE A 110 -4.41 3.99 -8.49
C ILE A 110 -3.49 4.56 -7.41
N ILE A 111 -2.71 5.60 -7.72
CA ILE A 111 -1.83 6.25 -6.73
C ILE A 111 -2.63 6.82 -5.56
N ASP A 112 -3.72 7.54 -5.79
CA ASP A 112 -4.57 8.09 -4.72
C ASP A 112 -5.03 7.00 -3.73
N ILE A 113 -5.41 5.82 -4.24
CA ILE A 113 -5.76 4.66 -3.39
C ILE A 113 -4.55 4.20 -2.57
N HIS A 114 -3.38 4.02 -3.19
CA HIS A 114 -2.17 3.58 -2.49
C HIS A 114 -1.72 4.56 -1.41
N VAL A 115 -1.75 5.85 -1.71
CA VAL A 115 -1.41 6.90 -0.75
C VAL A 115 -2.38 6.87 0.44
N ARG A 116 -3.69 6.88 0.19
CA ARG A 116 -4.70 6.80 1.27
C ARG A 116 -4.54 5.53 2.10
N TYR A 117 -4.30 4.39 1.45
CA TYR A 117 -4.07 3.12 2.13
C TYR A 117 -2.82 3.19 3.03
N MET A 118 -1.72 3.76 2.54
CA MET A 118 -0.52 3.97 3.33
C MET A 118 -0.70 4.95 4.48
N HIS A 119 -1.53 5.99 4.31
CA HIS A 119 -1.89 6.90 5.39
C HIS A 119 -2.62 6.17 6.52
N VAL A 120 -3.62 5.35 6.17
CA VAL A 120 -4.38 4.52 7.14
C VAL A 120 -3.46 3.55 7.87
N LEU A 121 -2.59 2.83 7.16
CA LEU A 121 -1.63 1.90 7.78
C LEU A 121 -0.63 2.63 8.69
N SER A 122 -0.17 3.81 8.28
CA SER A 122 0.76 4.61 9.08
C SER A 122 0.08 5.14 10.35
N GLN A 123 -1.19 5.53 10.27
CA GLN A 123 -1.97 5.92 11.45
C GLN A 123 -2.23 4.74 12.38
N ALA A 124 -2.54 3.56 11.84
CA ALA A 124 -2.71 2.33 12.62
C ALA A 124 -1.41 1.95 13.34
N LEU A 125 -0.26 2.03 12.64
CA LEU A 125 1.05 1.77 13.23
C LEU A 125 1.39 2.76 14.36
N LYS A 126 1.13 4.06 14.15
CA LYS A 126 1.29 5.08 15.20
C LYS A 126 0.40 4.79 16.41
N SER A 127 -0.84 4.38 16.18
CA SER A 127 -1.80 4.05 17.24
C SER A 127 -1.41 2.79 18.03
N ALA A 128 -0.68 1.86 17.40
CA ALA A 128 -0.14 0.66 18.03
C ALA A 128 1.20 0.89 18.77
N GLY A 129 1.65 2.13 18.92
CA GLY A 129 2.90 2.48 19.60
C GLY A 129 4.13 2.53 18.67
N GLY A 130 3.93 2.52 17.35
CA GLY A 130 5.02 2.58 16.36
C GLY A 130 5.70 1.23 16.14
N HIS A 131 6.91 1.24 15.59
CA HIS A 131 7.76 0.04 15.53
C HIS A 131 8.47 -0.13 16.87
N ALA A 132 8.41 -1.32 17.46
CA ALA A 132 9.11 -1.60 18.71
C ALA A 132 10.62 -1.43 18.48
N PRO A 133 11.33 -0.67 19.34
CA PRO A 133 12.77 -0.60 19.27
C PRO A 133 13.38 -2.01 19.33
N SER A 134 14.36 -2.29 18.49
CA SER A 134 15.03 -3.61 18.45
C SER A 134 15.67 -4.00 19.79
N CYS A 135 15.85 -3.05 20.72
CA CYS A 135 16.41 -3.24 22.04
C CYS A 135 15.38 -3.48 23.16
N THR A 136 14.08 -3.29 22.93
CA THR A 136 13.04 -3.59 23.94
C THR A 136 12.45 -4.97 23.70
N LEU A 137 12.71 -5.88 24.65
CA LEU A 137 12.27 -7.26 24.61
C LEU A 137 10.74 -7.36 24.55
N THR A 138 10.27 -7.90 23.43
CA THR A 138 8.89 -8.31 23.08
C THR A 138 7.97 -7.19 22.57
N SER A 139 7.89 -7.06 21.24
CA SER A 139 6.75 -6.43 20.57
C SER A 139 5.48 -7.23 20.84
N SER A 140 4.33 -6.56 20.85
CA SER A 140 3.05 -7.27 20.93
C SER A 140 2.70 -7.90 19.58
N GLU A 141 2.03 -9.05 19.59
CA GLU A 141 1.57 -9.71 18.35
C GLU A 141 0.72 -8.77 17.47
N HIS A 142 -0.08 -7.90 18.11
CA HIS A 142 -0.87 -6.89 17.41
C HIS A 142 0.01 -5.85 16.69
N GLN A 143 1.06 -5.37 17.35
CA GLN A 143 2.02 -4.43 16.78
C GLN A 143 2.79 -5.04 15.62
N ASP A 144 3.21 -6.31 15.75
CA ASP A 144 3.88 -7.05 14.67
C ASP A 144 2.95 -7.26 13.47
N ALA A 145 1.68 -7.59 13.69
CA ALA A 145 0.70 -7.75 12.62
C ALA A 145 0.49 -6.44 11.85
N ILE A 146 0.37 -5.30 12.55
CA ILE A 146 0.22 -3.99 11.92
C ILE A 146 1.50 -3.58 11.18
N TYR A 147 2.67 -3.80 11.77
CA TYR A 147 3.94 -3.49 11.12
C TYR A 147 4.14 -4.32 9.85
N ASN A 148 3.84 -5.61 9.90
CA ASN A 148 3.86 -6.48 8.71
C ASN A 148 2.89 -6.01 7.63
N ALA A 149 1.67 -5.60 8.00
CA ALA A 149 0.71 -5.04 7.06
C ALA A 149 1.21 -3.73 6.44
N TRP A 150 1.82 -2.85 7.24
CA TRP A 150 2.44 -1.61 6.77
C TRP A 150 3.58 -1.87 5.78
N CYS A 151 4.50 -2.79 6.09
CA CYS A 151 5.58 -3.19 5.18
C CYS A 151 5.06 -3.75 3.86
N LYS A 152 4.05 -4.65 3.90
CA LYS A 152 3.42 -5.18 2.69
C LYS A 152 2.72 -4.09 1.88
N GLY A 153 2.03 -3.16 2.54
CA GLY A 153 1.43 -1.99 1.90
C GLY A 153 2.47 -1.13 1.19
N LYS A 154 3.61 -0.87 1.83
CA LYS A 154 4.72 -0.09 1.26
C LYS A 154 5.30 -0.76 0.01
N ILE A 155 5.57 -2.07 0.09
CA ILE A 155 6.05 -2.85 -1.07
C ILE A 155 5.02 -2.82 -2.20
N GLY A 156 3.73 -2.99 -1.89
CA GLY A 156 2.65 -2.91 -2.87
C GLY A 156 2.60 -1.55 -3.58
N ALA A 157 2.70 -0.45 -2.82
CA ALA A 157 2.73 0.90 -3.38
C ALA A 157 3.96 1.13 -4.28
N LEU A 158 5.15 0.66 -3.88
CA LEU A 158 6.37 0.78 -4.68
C LEU A 158 6.29 0.01 -5.99
N ARG A 159 5.69 -1.18 -6.00
CA ARG A 159 5.48 -1.97 -7.22
C ARG A 159 4.57 -1.25 -8.21
N GLU A 160 3.48 -0.65 -7.73
CA GLU A 160 2.60 0.13 -8.61
C GLU A 160 3.26 1.43 -9.08
N LEU A 161 4.04 2.10 -8.22
CA LEU A 161 4.80 3.29 -8.60
C LEU A 161 5.77 2.98 -9.75
N SER A 162 6.52 1.88 -9.66
CA SER A 162 7.45 1.44 -10.71
C SER A 162 6.75 1.17 -12.05
N LYS A 163 5.53 0.60 -12.04
CA LYS A 163 4.74 0.46 -13.27
C LYS A 163 4.36 1.81 -13.86
N ILE A 164 3.96 2.75 -13.02
CA ILE A 164 3.55 4.09 -13.43
C ILE A 164 4.75 4.90 -13.96
N GLU A 165 5.95 4.73 -13.40
CA GLU A 165 7.19 5.30 -13.94
C GLU A 165 7.45 4.80 -15.37
N ASN A 166 7.39 3.49 -15.58
CA ASN A 166 7.52 2.91 -16.93
C ASN A 166 6.44 3.42 -17.90
N MET A 167 5.20 3.65 -17.43
CA MET A 167 4.15 4.25 -18.23
C MET A 167 4.45 5.72 -18.56
N ALA A 168 4.96 6.50 -17.60
CA ALA A 168 5.32 7.90 -17.80
C ALA A 168 6.42 8.05 -18.86
N ASP A 169 7.41 7.16 -18.87
CA ASP A 169 8.44 7.12 -19.93
C ASP A 169 7.84 6.86 -21.31
N GLN A 170 6.85 5.96 -21.38
CA GLN A 170 6.13 5.67 -22.62
C GLN A 170 5.27 6.86 -23.07
N GLU A 171 4.61 7.55 -22.14
CA GLU A 171 3.85 8.77 -22.40
C GLU A 171 4.77 9.88 -22.94
N ALA A 172 5.95 10.06 -22.34
CA ALA A 172 6.95 11.03 -22.79
C ALA A 172 7.46 10.70 -24.20
N ALA A 173 7.84 9.45 -24.46
CA ALA A 173 8.28 8.98 -25.77
C ALA A 173 7.19 9.12 -26.85
N TRP A 174 5.93 8.90 -26.48
CA TRP A 174 4.80 9.07 -27.37
C TRP A 174 4.52 10.55 -27.65
N SER A 175 4.57 11.41 -26.64
CA SER A 175 4.36 12.86 -26.74
C SER A 175 5.42 13.51 -27.63
N ALA A 176 6.68 13.06 -27.56
CA ALA A 176 7.74 13.51 -28.46
C ALA A 176 7.47 13.23 -29.95
N ARG A 177 6.66 12.21 -30.25
CA ARG A 177 6.24 11.86 -31.63
C ARG A 177 4.94 12.55 -32.05
N HIS A 178 4.19 13.12 -31.10
CA HIS A 178 2.87 13.71 -31.33
C HIS A 178 2.75 15.07 -30.61
N PRO A 179 3.52 16.09 -31.04
CA PRO A 179 3.55 17.39 -30.37
C PRO A 179 2.23 18.18 -30.47
N ASP A 180 1.37 17.84 -31.43
CA ASP A 180 0.16 18.62 -31.75
C ASP A 180 -1.06 18.29 -30.88
N GLY A 181 -0.97 17.32 -29.96
CA GLY A 181 -2.12 16.94 -29.15
C GLY A 181 -2.27 17.75 -27.86
N GLU A 182 -3.50 18.17 -27.59
CA GLU A 182 -3.88 18.76 -26.31
C GLU A 182 -4.27 17.65 -25.32
N TYR A 183 -3.52 17.52 -24.21
CA TYR A 183 -3.70 16.46 -23.21
C TYR A 183 -4.06 16.98 -21.82
N ALA A 184 -4.60 18.21 -21.73
CA ALA A 184 -4.82 18.90 -20.46
C ALA A 184 -5.76 18.11 -19.51
N ASP A 185 -6.83 17.51 -20.03
CA ASP A 185 -7.85 16.81 -19.23
C ASP A 185 -7.53 15.32 -18.99
N LEU A 186 -6.44 14.79 -19.55
CA LEU A 186 -6.10 13.37 -19.42
C LEU A 186 -5.50 13.06 -18.05
N GLN A 187 -5.89 11.93 -17.47
CA GLN A 187 -5.27 11.37 -16.26
C GLN A 187 -4.05 10.54 -16.66
N THR A 188 -2.91 11.20 -16.81
CA THR A 188 -1.64 10.62 -17.26
C THR A 188 -0.84 10.00 -16.11
N ALA A 189 0.10 9.13 -16.44
CA ALA A 189 1.05 8.55 -15.50
C ALA A 189 1.97 9.63 -14.90
N THR A 190 2.41 10.63 -15.68
CA THR A 190 3.18 11.77 -15.15
C THR A 190 2.43 12.50 -14.03
N LYS A 191 1.14 12.80 -14.21
CA LYS A 191 0.31 13.42 -13.16
C LYS A 191 0.18 12.54 -11.92
N ALA A 192 0.15 11.22 -12.10
CA ALA A 192 0.09 10.28 -10.98
C ALA A 192 1.39 10.28 -10.17
N LEU A 193 2.55 10.38 -10.82
CA LEU A 193 3.85 10.53 -10.14
C LEU A 193 3.92 11.85 -9.38
N GLU A 194 3.53 12.96 -10.02
CA GLU A 194 3.48 14.27 -9.35
C GLU A 194 2.60 14.24 -8.09
N LEU A 195 1.42 13.63 -8.18
CA LEU A 195 0.53 13.40 -7.03
C LEU A 195 1.23 12.61 -5.92
N TYR A 196 1.87 11.49 -6.26
CA TYR A 196 2.57 10.65 -5.29
C TYR A 196 3.67 11.44 -4.57
N TRP A 197 4.54 12.13 -5.32
CA TRP A 197 5.66 12.86 -4.75
C TRP A 197 5.18 14.03 -3.89
N THR A 198 4.20 14.79 -4.37
CA THR A 198 3.59 15.90 -3.62
C THR A 198 3.04 15.43 -2.28
N GLU A 199 2.39 14.26 -2.24
CA GLU A 199 1.77 13.77 -1.01
C GLU A 199 2.79 13.09 -0.06
N THR A 200 3.80 12.39 -0.59
CA THR A 200 4.74 11.58 0.21
C THR A 200 5.99 12.32 0.68
N THR A 201 6.56 13.22 -0.13
CA THR A 201 7.63 14.12 0.35
C THR A 201 7.09 15.20 1.29
N GLY A 202 5.78 15.19 1.47
CA GLY A 202 5.03 16.29 2.03
C GLY A 202 4.97 17.38 0.98
N SER A 203 3.77 17.91 0.77
CA SER A 203 3.65 19.34 0.64
C SER A 203 4.31 19.84 1.92
N VAL A 204 5.61 20.14 1.84
CA VAL A 204 6.17 21.25 2.59
C VAL A 204 5.35 22.39 2.08
N GLU A 205 4.12 22.51 2.58
CA GLU A 205 3.29 23.66 2.37
C GLU A 205 4.26 24.75 2.68
N HIS A 206 4.46 25.57 1.67
CA HIS A 206 4.95 26.91 1.83
C HIS A 206 3.96 27.62 2.77
N GLN A 207 3.79 27.18 4.03
CA GLN A 207 3.86 28.12 5.11
C GLN A 207 5.10 28.92 4.75
N PRO A 208 4.95 30.21 4.43
CA PRO A 208 6.09 31.09 4.36
C PRO A 208 6.59 31.19 5.80
N ARG A 209 7.28 30.15 6.28
CA ARG A 209 8.33 30.32 7.25
C ARG A 209 9.23 31.30 6.55
N SER A 210 9.13 32.56 6.94
CA SER A 210 10.01 33.63 6.47
C SER A 210 11.40 33.03 6.53
N LYS A 211 11.93 32.60 5.38
CA LYS A 211 13.25 32.01 5.31
C LYS A 211 14.13 33.16 5.72
N LYS A 212 14.52 33.22 7.00
CA LYS A 212 15.69 33.99 7.39
C LYS A 212 16.76 33.33 6.54
N GLN A 213 17.16 34.01 5.47
CA GLN A 213 18.29 33.61 4.66
C GLN A 213 19.48 33.64 5.60
N SER A 214 19.69 32.54 6.31
CA SER A 214 20.90 32.30 7.05
C SER A 214 21.90 31.87 6.00
N THR A 215 22.45 32.85 5.29
CA THR A 215 23.61 32.63 4.46
C THR A 215 24.72 32.18 5.40
N VAL A 216 25.02 30.89 5.38
CA VAL A 216 26.20 30.33 6.05
C VAL A 216 27.39 30.82 5.24
N VAL A 217 27.93 31.98 5.62
CA VAL A 217 29.17 32.50 5.04
C VAL A 217 30.32 31.83 5.79
N PHE A 218 31.02 30.95 5.10
CA PHE A 218 32.30 30.47 5.57
C PHE A 218 33.32 31.62 5.54
N ALA A 219 34.14 31.74 6.57
CA ALA A 219 35.17 32.77 6.61
C ALA A 219 36.20 32.53 5.49
N GLN A 220 36.84 33.57 4.96
CA GLN A 220 37.77 33.44 3.81
C GLN A 220 38.99 32.54 4.09
N ASP A 221 39.24 32.20 5.34
CA ASP A 221 40.29 31.31 5.83
C ASP A 221 39.82 29.88 6.11
N THR A 222 38.56 29.54 5.83
CA THR A 222 38.12 28.13 5.90
C THR A 222 38.75 27.35 4.76
N ASP A 223 39.64 26.44 5.13
CA ASP A 223 40.35 25.56 4.22
C ASP A 223 39.46 24.35 3.87
N PHE A 224 39.12 24.20 2.59
CA PHE A 224 38.29 23.11 2.07
C PHE A 224 39.13 21.98 1.45
N GLU A 225 40.39 21.83 1.88
CA GLU A 225 41.19 20.68 1.45
C GLU A 225 40.45 19.36 1.73
N PRO A 226 40.63 18.35 0.86
CA PRO A 226 40.02 17.02 1.00
C PRO A 226 40.18 16.54 2.44
N GLY A 227 39.03 16.33 3.09
CA GLY A 227 38.86 16.43 4.53
C GLY A 227 39.88 15.66 5.36
N ARG A 228 40.00 16.10 6.62
CA ARG A 228 40.77 15.43 7.67
C ARG A 228 40.67 13.90 7.52
N PRO A 229 41.79 13.16 7.56
CA PRO A 229 41.80 11.71 7.43
C PRO A 229 40.67 11.06 8.23
N ASN A 230 39.87 10.19 7.59
CA ASN A 230 38.62 9.61 8.11
C ASN A 230 38.75 9.14 9.59
N VAL A 231 39.90 8.58 9.95
CA VAL A 231 40.30 8.20 11.33
C VAL A 231 40.15 9.29 12.40
N TYR A 232 40.01 10.56 12.05
CA TYR A 232 39.74 11.65 12.99
C TYR A 232 38.27 11.82 13.35
N PHE A 233 37.34 11.25 12.59
CA PHE A 233 35.91 11.24 12.91
C PHE A 233 35.50 10.00 13.72
N HIS A 234 36.42 9.06 13.93
CA HIS A 234 36.16 7.87 14.72
C HIS A 234 36.11 8.27 16.20
N GLN A 235 35.07 7.84 16.92
CA GLN A 235 34.95 8.09 18.37
C GLN A 235 36.16 7.59 19.19
N ARG A 236 36.92 6.63 18.65
CA ARG A 236 38.15 6.09 19.25
C ARG A 236 39.43 6.83 18.86
N SER A 237 39.32 7.95 18.14
CA SER A 237 40.51 8.71 17.74
C SER A 237 41.24 9.22 18.98
N PRO A 238 42.56 8.97 19.13
CA PRO A 238 43.34 9.39 20.31
C PRO A 238 43.44 10.92 20.48
N ARG A 239 42.84 11.68 19.56
CA ARG A 239 42.78 13.15 19.55
C ARG A 239 41.52 13.70 20.21
N TYR A 240 40.48 12.89 20.40
CA TYR A 240 39.37 13.24 21.27
C TYR A 240 39.84 13.01 22.71
N GLU A 241 39.98 14.10 23.47
CA GLU A 241 40.24 13.97 24.91
C GLU A 241 39.04 13.25 25.54
N PRO A 242 39.27 12.18 26.32
CA PRO A 242 38.21 11.54 27.09
C PRO A 242 37.58 12.59 28.01
N GLY A 243 36.33 12.93 27.74
CA GLY A 243 35.62 14.01 28.41
C GLY A 243 34.22 14.17 27.84
N LYS A 244 33.31 14.76 28.64
CA LYS A 244 31.88 15.12 28.48
C LYS A 244 30.98 14.40 27.45
N TYR A 245 31.48 14.01 26.29
CA TYR A 245 30.82 13.26 25.22
C TYR A 245 31.37 11.84 25.03
N THR A 246 32.43 11.43 25.73
CA THR A 246 32.77 10.01 25.84
C THR A 246 31.69 9.30 26.63
N VAL A 247 30.93 8.45 25.95
CA VAL A 247 30.02 7.50 26.58
C VAL A 247 30.90 6.56 27.40
N GLU A 248 30.88 6.71 28.72
CA GLU A 248 31.54 5.77 29.62
C GLU A 248 30.89 4.41 29.38
N HIS A 249 31.67 3.48 28.84
CA HIS A 249 31.27 2.09 28.73
C HIS A 249 31.38 1.53 30.16
N GLU A 250 30.40 1.85 31.00
CA GLU A 250 30.22 1.16 32.27
C GLU A 250 29.93 -0.31 31.93
N GLU A 251 30.97 -1.13 31.99
CA GLU A 251 30.83 -2.55 32.24
C GLU A 251 30.17 -2.68 33.62
N HIS A 252 28.84 -2.55 33.62
CA HIS A 252 28.03 -2.68 34.81
C HIS A 252 28.05 -4.16 35.23
N GLU A 253 29.03 -4.49 36.07
CA GLU A 253 28.87 -5.53 37.08
C GLU A 253 27.59 -5.23 37.88
N GLU A 254 26.88 -6.31 38.15
CA GLU A 254 25.60 -6.39 38.82
C GLU A 254 25.68 -5.80 40.23
N ASP A 255 25.24 -4.55 40.41
CA ASP A 255 25.03 -3.99 41.75
C ASP A 255 23.59 -3.53 41.95
N VAL A 256 22.95 -4.26 42.85
CA VAL A 256 21.69 -4.09 43.56
C VAL A 256 21.32 -2.60 43.78
N ILE A 257 20.41 -2.06 42.95
CA ILE A 257 19.81 -0.74 43.20
C ILE A 257 18.49 -0.91 43.96
N SER A 258 18.57 -0.46 45.22
CA SER A 258 17.51 -0.28 46.20
C SER A 258 16.42 0.68 45.72
N GLU A 259 15.17 0.21 45.76
CA GLU A 259 13.94 0.98 45.65
C GLU A 259 13.75 1.94 46.83
N ASP A 260 14.26 3.18 46.78
CA ASP A 260 13.63 4.30 47.49
C ASP A 260 14.23 5.65 47.06
N SER A 261 13.48 6.47 46.33
CA SER A 261 13.43 7.93 46.54
C SER A 261 12.54 8.59 45.49
N GLU A 262 11.34 8.90 45.95
CA GLU A 262 10.46 9.92 45.42
C GLU A 262 11.09 11.31 45.67
N ASP A 263 11.47 12.07 44.64
CA ASP A 263 11.29 13.55 44.61
C ASP A 263 11.72 14.13 43.24
N TYR A 264 10.75 14.43 42.37
CA TYR A 264 10.95 15.38 41.27
C TYR A 264 9.74 16.32 41.18
N SER A 265 9.55 17.08 42.26
CA SER A 265 8.71 18.27 42.24
C SER A 265 9.58 19.48 41.88
N HIS A 266 9.62 19.92 40.61
CA HIS A 266 9.87 21.32 40.19
C HIS A 266 9.83 21.48 38.65
N ALA A 267 8.64 21.42 38.06
CA ALA A 267 8.40 22.01 36.74
C ALA A 267 7.78 23.41 36.92
N LYS A 268 8.53 24.46 36.57
CA LYS A 268 8.02 25.84 36.50
C LYS A 268 7.05 25.97 35.32
N VAL A 269 5.77 26.08 35.62
CA VAL A 269 4.72 26.49 34.67
C VAL A 269 4.85 27.99 34.42
N TYR A 270 5.16 28.39 33.19
CA TYR A 270 5.05 29.78 32.76
C TYR A 270 3.60 30.04 32.31
N HIS A 271 2.92 30.93 33.03
CA HIS A 271 1.69 31.57 32.56
C HIS A 271 2.02 32.54 31.42
N VAL A 272 1.54 32.24 30.22
CA VAL A 272 1.43 33.22 29.12
C VAL A 272 0.09 33.92 29.29
N GLY A 273 0.16 35.21 29.56
CA GLY A 273 -1.01 36.07 29.78
C GLY A 273 -1.67 36.49 28.48
N ASP A 274 -3.00 36.56 28.54
CA ASP A 274 -3.89 37.20 27.59
C ASP A 274 -3.46 38.64 27.30
N THR A 275 -3.49 39.01 26.03
CA THR A 275 -3.66 40.39 25.61
C THR A 275 -4.53 40.41 24.37
N GLU A 276 -5.83 40.58 24.59
CA GLU A 276 -6.80 40.91 23.55
C GLU A 276 -6.50 42.31 23.02
N ALA A 277 -6.41 42.45 21.69
CA ALA A 277 -6.62 43.73 21.01
C ALA A 277 -7.33 43.43 19.67
N PRO A 278 -8.46 44.10 19.37
CA PRO A 278 -9.16 43.95 18.12
C PRO A 278 -8.68 45.01 17.11
N THR A 279 -8.30 44.58 15.91
CA THR A 279 -8.20 45.48 14.76
C THR A 279 -8.87 44.86 13.55
N THR A 280 -10.00 45.46 13.23
CA THR A 280 -10.78 45.42 12.00
C THR A 280 -10.03 45.95 10.78
N ASP A 281 -10.58 45.58 9.62
CA ASP A 281 -10.41 46.14 8.27
C ASP A 281 -9.24 45.57 7.45
N LEU A 282 -9.36 45.10 6.20
CA LEU A 282 -10.34 45.04 5.09
C LEU A 282 -9.51 45.39 3.84
N PHE A 283 -9.53 44.51 2.83
CA PHE A 283 -9.09 44.69 1.43
C PHE A 283 -7.62 45.07 1.14
N ASP A 284 -6.92 44.20 0.39
CA ASP A 284 -6.44 44.59 -0.95
C ASP A 284 -6.10 43.33 -1.77
N GLU A 285 -6.79 43.20 -2.90
CA GLU A 285 -6.40 42.39 -4.03
C GLU A 285 -5.26 43.13 -4.74
N ASP A 286 -4.11 42.51 -4.98
CA ASP A 286 -3.32 42.90 -6.16
C ASP A 286 -2.48 41.75 -6.72
N ASP A 287 -2.46 41.82 -8.03
CA ASP A 287 -1.94 40.99 -9.07
C ASP A 287 -0.41 41.17 -9.17
N SER A 288 0.36 40.06 -9.17
CA SER A 288 1.68 40.11 -9.81
C SER A 288 2.15 38.72 -10.24
N LEU A 289 1.80 38.41 -11.48
CA LEU A 289 2.51 37.50 -12.36
C LEU A 289 4.02 37.82 -12.45
N ARG A 290 4.79 36.76 -12.75
CA ARG A 290 6.15 36.69 -13.33
C ARG A 290 7.35 36.61 -12.37
N SER A 291 7.95 35.42 -12.32
CA SER A 291 9.36 35.24 -12.71
C SER A 291 9.64 33.77 -13.04
N ILE A 292 10.01 33.54 -14.30
CA ILE A 292 10.61 32.34 -14.86
C ILE A 292 12.12 32.35 -14.53
N ASP A 293 12.77 31.20 -14.66
CA ASP A 293 14.22 30.91 -14.62
C ASP A 293 14.88 30.77 -13.24
N SER A 294 15.14 29.51 -12.87
CA SER A 294 16.51 29.01 -12.78
C SER A 294 16.51 27.48 -12.79
N ILE A 295 16.84 26.96 -13.96
CA ILE A 295 17.40 25.63 -14.20
C ILE A 295 18.80 25.52 -13.55
N ASP A 296 19.23 24.29 -13.31
CA ASP A 296 20.61 23.84 -13.03
C ASP A 296 21.01 23.70 -11.53
N GLU A 297 20.93 22.47 -11.03
CA GLU A 297 22.06 21.76 -10.41
C GLU A 297 21.66 20.29 -10.18
N ILE A 298 22.17 19.42 -11.06
CA ILE A 298 22.22 17.97 -10.90
C ILE A 298 23.30 17.71 -9.84
N GLU A 299 22.91 17.25 -8.66
CA GLU A 299 23.86 16.72 -7.69
C GLU A 299 23.98 15.20 -7.87
N ASP A 300 25.24 14.78 -8.03
CA ASP A 300 25.71 13.44 -8.33
C ASP A 300 25.27 12.43 -7.26
N ASP A 301 24.71 11.32 -7.74
CA ASP A 301 24.34 10.14 -6.97
C ASP A 301 25.62 9.34 -6.65
N ASP A 302 26.05 9.43 -5.40
CA ASP A 302 27.19 8.72 -4.83
C ASP A 302 26.90 7.21 -4.76
N GLY A 303 27.01 6.56 -5.90
CA GLY A 303 26.80 5.13 -6.08
C GLY A 303 27.72 4.28 -5.20
N ASP A 304 27.20 3.84 -4.06
CA ASP A 304 27.68 2.70 -3.28
C ASP A 304 26.47 1.83 -2.89
N SER A 305 25.94 1.08 -3.86
CA SER A 305 24.98 -0.01 -3.62
C SER A 305 25.67 -1.36 -3.89
N ASP A 306 26.54 -1.74 -2.96
CA ASP A 306 27.09 -3.10 -2.82
C ASP A 306 25.99 -4.05 -2.31
N TRP A 307 25.05 -4.42 -3.19
CA TRP A 307 24.20 -5.59 -3.03
C TRP A 307 24.72 -6.72 -3.91
N GLU A 308 25.93 -7.17 -3.63
CA GLU A 308 26.46 -8.41 -4.20
C GLU A 308 25.73 -9.63 -3.59
N ASP A 309 25.18 -10.43 -4.51
CA ASP A 309 25.09 -11.89 -4.47
C ASP A 309 24.26 -12.57 -3.37
N VAL A 310 22.96 -12.70 -3.63
CA VAL A 310 22.21 -13.90 -3.24
C VAL A 310 22.11 -14.80 -4.47
N GLU A 311 23.03 -15.78 -4.55
CA GLU A 311 22.91 -16.91 -5.46
C GLU A 311 21.73 -17.77 -5.01
N SER A 312 20.61 -17.69 -5.73
CA SER A 312 19.49 -18.61 -5.56
C SER A 312 19.75 -19.86 -6.39
N ASP A 313 20.13 -20.92 -5.69
CA ASP A 313 20.31 -22.28 -6.17
C ASP A 313 18.97 -22.84 -6.70
N ASP A 314 18.83 -22.82 -8.03
CA ASP A 314 17.69 -23.36 -8.78
C ASP A 314 17.95 -24.85 -9.05
N GLU A 315 17.62 -25.69 -8.06
CA GLU A 315 17.67 -27.14 -8.15
C GLU A 315 16.28 -27.68 -8.54
N GLY A 316 16.23 -28.29 -9.71
CA GLY A 316 15.02 -28.62 -10.45
C GLY A 316 14.06 -29.63 -9.81
N SER A 317 12.83 -29.59 -10.29
CA SER A 317 11.83 -30.62 -10.08
C SER A 317 10.98 -30.81 -11.34
N GLU A 318 11.59 -31.43 -12.35
CA GLU A 318 10.90 -32.05 -13.49
C GLU A 318 10.33 -33.43 -13.08
N TYR A 319 9.07 -33.52 -12.66
CA TYR A 319 8.26 -34.76 -12.60
C TYR A 319 6.79 -34.33 -12.56
N SER A 320 5.79 -34.88 -13.25
CA SER A 320 5.66 -36.00 -14.17
C SER A 320 4.24 -35.87 -14.75
N ASP A 321 4.10 -35.83 -16.07
CA ASP A 321 2.83 -36.03 -16.78
C ASP A 321 2.55 -37.54 -16.81
N GLU A 322 1.50 -38.04 -16.16
CA GLU A 322 0.87 -39.33 -16.50
C GLU A 322 -0.65 -39.31 -16.20
N ASP A 323 -1.42 -39.23 -17.28
CA ASP A 323 -2.66 -39.96 -17.58
C ASP A 323 -3.50 -40.53 -16.41
N SER A 324 -4.72 -40.00 -16.25
CA SER A 324 -5.80 -40.75 -15.58
C SER A 324 -7.13 -40.59 -16.31
N GLU A 325 -7.28 -41.39 -17.36
CA GLU A 325 -8.55 -41.65 -18.01
C GLU A 325 -9.44 -42.55 -17.14
N GLY A 326 -10.71 -42.15 -16.97
CA GLY A 326 -11.82 -43.10 -16.92
C GLY A 326 -12.28 -43.60 -15.54
N SER A 327 -13.37 -43.02 -15.04
CA SER A 327 -14.42 -43.78 -14.34
C SER A 327 -15.74 -43.00 -14.31
N CYS A 328 -16.58 -43.24 -15.30
CA CYS A 328 -17.99 -42.82 -15.30
C CYS A 328 -18.76 -43.82 -14.42
N THR A 329 -19.21 -43.40 -13.24
CA THR A 329 -20.11 -44.18 -12.39
C THR A 329 -21.55 -43.69 -12.58
N TYR A 330 -22.35 -44.54 -13.21
CA TYR A 330 -23.79 -44.41 -13.33
C TYR A 330 -24.43 -44.91 -12.04
N TRP A 331 -25.21 -44.08 -11.35
CA TRP A 331 -26.01 -44.52 -10.20
C TRP A 331 -27.49 -44.40 -10.56
N GLU A 332 -28.15 -45.57 -10.62
CA GLU A 332 -29.60 -45.70 -10.67
C GLU A 332 -30.20 -45.10 -9.39
N VAL A 333 -31.13 -44.17 -9.56
CA VAL A 333 -31.91 -43.58 -8.49
C VAL A 333 -33.07 -44.53 -8.17
N GLU A 334 -32.99 -45.25 -7.05
CA GLU A 334 -34.17 -45.85 -6.43
C GLU A 334 -34.89 -44.79 -5.59
N GLU A 335 -36.07 -44.37 -6.04
CA GLU A 335 -36.97 -43.47 -5.34
C GLU A 335 -37.71 -44.20 -4.22
N GLU A 336 -37.27 -44.07 -2.96
CA GLU A 336 -38.12 -44.36 -1.79
C GLU A 336 -38.53 -43.05 -1.11
N THR A 337 -39.71 -42.56 -1.47
CA THR A 337 -40.37 -41.41 -0.85
C THR A 337 -41.08 -41.83 0.44
N SER A 338 -40.50 -41.50 1.60
CA SER A 338 -41.16 -41.59 2.91
C SER A 338 -41.75 -40.24 3.30
N PHE A 339 -43.07 -40.14 3.35
CA PHE A 339 -43.79 -38.95 3.83
C PHE A 339 -44.01 -39.03 5.35
N ILE A 340 -43.76 -37.91 6.04
CA ILE A 340 -44.04 -37.74 7.47
C ILE A 340 -45.41 -37.08 7.63
N VAL A 341 -46.32 -37.75 8.35
CA VAL A 341 -47.63 -37.23 8.77
C VAL A 341 -47.46 -36.62 10.17
N PHE A 342 -47.81 -35.35 10.34
CA PHE A 342 -47.93 -34.72 11.65
C PHE A 342 -49.38 -34.82 12.14
N GLY A 343 -49.57 -35.43 13.30
CA GLY A 343 -50.84 -35.39 14.04
C GLY A 343 -50.96 -34.06 14.80
N GLU A 344 -52.16 -33.51 14.79
CA GLU A 344 -52.55 -32.32 15.56
C GLU A 344 -52.79 -32.70 17.03
N ASP A 345 -52.23 -31.92 17.94
CA ASP A 345 -52.63 -31.84 19.36
C ASP A 345 -53.27 -30.46 19.62
#